data_AF-A0A515EQV3-F1
#
_entry.id   AF-A0A515EQV3-F1
#
_cell.length_a   1.000
_cell.length_b   1.000
_cell.length_c   1.000
_cell.angle_alpha   90.00
_cell.angle_beta   90.00
_cell.angle_gamma   90.00
#
_symmetry.space_group_name_H-M   'P 1'
#
loop_
_entity.id
_entity.type
_entity.pdbx_description
1 polymer ?
#
loop_
_entity_poly.entity_id
_entity_poly.type
_entity_poly.pdbx_seq_one_letter_code
_entity_poly.pdbx_strand_id
1 'polypeptide(L)'
;MNNPSAVPCPSCGSPMHQQPLPGHDGAPIELDLCFQCQGMWIDPQENLKLAPAGVAQLFKLLHDKRAEAHQPLAANVDCPRCTGPLTRGFDVVRSGRYITYRCARGHGRFSAFSSFMIEKGFVRQLTRHEIADIAKQVAVIHCSSCGAPVDLRTDHACAHCRSALSLLDPTAVERALQGYAKAAQPAGQAQQTHDVADALMRLERDRQRTPTLAQAARPERSTDVDLWTIGLALVAAVLS
;
A
#
# COMPACT_ATOMS: atom_id res chain seq x y z
N MET A 1 -5.04 14.14 -29.91
CA MET A 1 -5.19 13.10 -28.88
C MET A 1 -3.83 12.44 -28.74
N ASN A 2 -2.98 12.92 -27.82
CA ASN A 2 -1.67 12.31 -27.60
C ASN A 2 -1.89 11.08 -26.73
N ASN A 3 -1.74 9.90 -27.31
CA ASN A 3 -1.60 8.66 -26.56
C ASN A 3 -0.24 8.76 -25.84
N PRO A 4 -0.18 8.83 -24.49
CA PRO A 4 1.12 8.84 -23.81
C PRO A 4 1.84 7.55 -24.18
N SER A 5 3.04 7.66 -24.75
CA SER A 5 3.85 6.51 -25.13
C SER A 5 3.99 5.57 -23.92
N ALA A 6 3.62 4.31 -24.09
CA ALA A 6 3.66 3.31 -23.03
C ALA A 6 5.07 3.25 -22.43
N VAL A 7 5.15 3.32 -21.10
CA VAL A 7 6.41 3.26 -20.36
C VAL A 7 7.07 1.90 -20.67
N PRO A 8 8.33 1.87 -21.14
CA PRO A 8 9.03 0.59 -21.31
C PRO A 8 9.37 0.01 -19.95
N CYS A 9 9.23 -1.30 -19.80
CA CYS A 9 9.56 -1.98 -18.56
C CYS A 9 11.05 -1.82 -18.23
N PRO A 10 11.42 -1.33 -17.02
CA PRO A 10 12.81 -1.21 -16.57
C PRO A 10 13.62 -2.50 -16.63
N SER A 11 12.94 -3.66 -16.62
CA SER A 11 13.55 -4.98 -16.62
C SER A 11 13.68 -5.59 -18.01
N CYS A 12 12.56 -5.76 -18.73
CA CYS A 12 12.56 -6.46 -20.02
C CYS A 12 12.38 -5.55 -21.24
N GLY A 13 12.17 -4.24 -21.05
CA GLY A 13 11.94 -3.28 -22.13
C GLY A 13 10.55 -3.32 -22.77
N SER A 14 9.74 -4.35 -22.50
CA SER A 14 8.39 -4.48 -23.05
C SER A 14 7.46 -3.34 -22.62
N PRO A 15 6.50 -2.93 -23.47
CA PRO A 15 5.55 -1.88 -23.13
C PRO A 15 4.71 -2.30 -21.91
N MET A 16 4.62 -1.40 -20.92
CA MET A 16 3.86 -1.65 -19.71
C MET A 16 2.37 -1.34 -19.91
N HIS A 17 1.53 -2.11 -19.23
CA HIS A 17 0.09 -1.94 -19.20
C HIS A 17 -0.30 -0.92 -18.13
N GLN A 18 -0.96 0.16 -18.55
CA GLN A 18 -1.53 1.15 -17.62
C GLN A 18 -2.78 0.59 -16.98
N GLN A 19 -2.74 0.44 -15.66
CA GLN A 19 -3.83 -0.07 -14.85
C GLN A 19 -4.43 1.07 -14.01
N PRO A 20 -5.62 1.59 -14.37
CA PRO A 20 -6.35 2.53 -13.53
C PRO A 20 -6.80 1.84 -12.26
N LEU A 21 -6.59 2.50 -11.12
CA LEU A 21 -6.97 2.05 -9.79
C LEU A 21 -7.58 3.21 -8.98
N PRO A 22 -8.56 2.95 -8.11
CA PRO A 22 -9.09 3.95 -7.19
C PRO A 22 -8.01 4.62 -6.34
N GLY A 23 -7.95 5.95 -6.39
CA GLY A 23 -7.13 6.77 -5.50
C GLY A 23 -7.91 7.29 -4.28
N HIS A 24 -7.19 7.70 -3.23
CA HIS A 24 -7.74 8.22 -1.98
C HIS A 24 -8.60 9.48 -2.19
N ASP A 25 -8.21 10.33 -3.13
CA ASP A 25 -8.88 11.60 -3.42
C ASP A 25 -10.06 11.44 -4.40
N GLY A 26 -10.49 10.21 -4.67
CA GLY A 26 -11.53 9.87 -5.65
C GLY A 26 -11.05 9.91 -7.11
N ALA A 27 -9.93 10.58 -7.38
CA ALA A 27 -9.27 10.52 -8.69
C ALA A 27 -8.62 9.13 -8.90
N PRO A 28 -8.73 8.53 -10.10
CA PRO A 28 -8.00 7.32 -10.41
C PRO A 28 -6.49 7.62 -10.42
N ILE A 29 -5.71 6.64 -9.99
CA ILE A 29 -4.27 6.60 -10.20
C ILE A 29 -3.97 5.54 -11.26
N GLU A 30 -2.98 5.79 -12.09
CA GLU A 30 -2.51 4.83 -13.08
C GLU A 30 -1.27 4.14 -12.53
N LEU A 31 -1.20 2.82 -12.60
CA LEU A 31 0.04 2.09 -12.36
C LEU A 31 0.47 1.36 -13.62
N ASP A 32 1.75 1.45 -13.96
CA ASP A 32 2.32 0.70 -15.07
C ASP A 32 2.69 -0.72 -14.61
N LEU A 33 2.12 -1.74 -15.26
CA LEU A 33 2.32 -3.15 -14.95
C LEU A 33 2.96 -3.91 -16.12
N CYS A 34 3.98 -4.71 -15.84
CA CYS A 34 4.60 -5.61 -16.80
C CYS A 34 4.31 -7.06 -16.40
N PHE A 35 3.39 -7.72 -17.11
CA PHE A 35 3.06 -9.12 -16.84
C PHE A 35 4.13 -10.11 -17.32
N GLN A 36 4.99 -9.72 -18.29
CA GLN A 36 6.05 -10.60 -18.79
C GLN A 36 7.13 -10.89 -17.74
N CYS A 37 7.48 -9.91 -16.90
CA CYS A 37 8.47 -10.07 -15.83
C CYS A 37 7.87 -9.85 -14.44
N GLN A 38 6.54 -9.71 -14.34
CA GLN A 38 5.80 -9.38 -13.12
C GLN A 38 6.37 -8.17 -12.36
N GLY A 39 6.75 -7.14 -13.11
CA GLY A 39 7.29 -5.88 -12.59
C GLY A 39 6.25 -4.77 -12.63
N MET A 40 6.37 -3.79 -11.75
CA MET A 40 5.56 -2.57 -11.77
C MET A 40 6.45 -1.34 -11.68
N TRP A 41 6.08 -0.31 -12.43
CA TRP A 41 6.64 1.03 -12.34
C TRP A 41 5.61 1.92 -11.68
N ILE A 42 6.08 2.71 -10.73
CA ILE A 42 5.25 3.59 -9.91
C ILE A 42 5.88 4.97 -9.99
N ASP A 43 5.18 5.91 -10.59
CA ASP A 43 5.60 7.30 -10.65
C ASP A 43 5.51 7.94 -9.24
N PRO A 44 6.14 9.11 -9.02
CA PRO A 44 6.21 9.70 -7.70
C PRO A 44 4.81 9.97 -7.13
N GLN A 45 4.65 9.70 -5.84
CA GLN A 45 3.40 9.91 -5.09
C GLN A 45 2.22 8.98 -5.45
N GLU A 46 2.31 8.12 -6.47
CA GLU A 46 1.17 7.25 -6.85
C GLU A 46 0.87 6.17 -5.81
N ASN A 47 1.89 5.50 -5.25
CA ASN A 47 1.66 4.44 -4.26
C ASN A 47 1.06 4.96 -2.94
N LEU A 48 1.30 6.23 -2.59
CA LEU A 48 0.69 6.85 -1.40
C LEU A 48 -0.77 7.23 -1.64
N LYS A 49 -1.18 7.31 -2.91
CA LYS A 49 -2.53 7.72 -3.30
C LYS A 49 -3.47 6.53 -3.51
N LEU A 50 -3.02 5.28 -3.44
CA LEU A 50 -3.89 4.09 -3.59
C LEU A 50 -4.97 4.03 -2.49
N ALA A 51 -6.24 4.17 -2.87
CA ALA A 51 -7.33 3.90 -1.93
C ALA A 51 -7.37 2.41 -1.55
N PRO A 52 -7.99 2.05 -0.41
CA PRO A 52 -8.10 0.66 -0.01
C PRO A 52 -8.82 -0.23 -1.06
N ALA A 53 -9.79 0.33 -1.78
CA ALA A 53 -10.44 -0.34 -2.91
C ALA A 53 -9.47 -0.63 -4.06
N GLY A 54 -8.57 0.31 -4.37
CA GLY A 54 -7.51 0.13 -5.36
C GLY A 54 -6.47 -0.91 -4.95
N VAL A 55 -6.12 -0.96 -3.66
CA VAL A 55 -5.25 -2.01 -3.11
C VAL A 55 -5.89 -3.40 -3.30
N ALA A 56 -7.18 -3.55 -2.98
CA ALA A 56 -7.90 -4.81 -3.15
C ALA A 56 -8.05 -5.20 -4.63
N GLN A 57 -8.31 -4.24 -5.51
CA GLN A 57 -8.40 -4.46 -6.96
C GLN A 57 -7.05 -4.90 -7.54
N LEU A 58 -5.97 -4.20 -7.19
CA LEU A 58 -4.62 -4.56 -7.63
C LEU A 58 -4.23 -5.94 -7.08
N PHE A 59 -4.51 -6.24 -5.81
CA PHE A 59 -4.26 -7.56 -5.25
C PHE A 59 -4.89 -8.68 -6.10
N LYS A 60 -6.19 -8.56 -6.45
CA LYS A 60 -6.89 -9.55 -7.27
C LYS A 60 -6.22 -9.74 -8.63
N LEU A 61 -5.92 -8.63 -9.31
CA LEU A 61 -5.24 -8.66 -10.61
C LEU A 61 -3.88 -9.37 -10.54
N LEU A 62 -3.04 -8.98 -9.58
CA LEU A 62 -1.71 -9.58 -9.44
C LEU A 62 -1.80 -11.04 -8.99
N HIS A 63 -2.80 -11.38 -8.16
CA HIS A 63 -3.07 -12.74 -7.73
C HIS A 63 -3.45 -13.62 -8.92
N ASP A 64 -4.35 -13.17 -9.79
CA ASP A 64 -4.78 -13.94 -10.97
C ASP A 64 -3.62 -14.18 -11.94
N LYS A 65 -2.72 -13.20 -12.07
CA LYS A 65 -1.53 -13.27 -12.93
C LYS A 65 -0.33 -13.99 -12.31
N ARG A 66 -0.41 -14.44 -11.05
CA ARG A 66 0.74 -15.00 -10.32
C ARG A 66 1.25 -16.34 -10.88
N ALA A 67 0.34 -17.15 -11.42
CA ALA A 67 0.64 -18.51 -11.89
C ALA A 67 1.12 -18.52 -13.35
N GLU A 68 1.05 -17.37 -14.03
CA GLU A 68 1.55 -17.24 -15.38
C GLU A 68 3.09 -17.32 -15.39
N ALA A 69 3.62 -18.04 -16.37
CA ALA A 69 5.06 -18.10 -16.60
C ALA A 69 5.57 -16.69 -16.86
N HIS A 70 6.60 -16.28 -16.12
CA HIS A 70 7.21 -14.96 -16.22
C HIS A 70 8.72 -15.08 -16.28
N GLN A 71 9.33 -14.09 -16.91
CA GLN A 71 10.78 -13.96 -17.00
C GLN A 71 11.34 -13.46 -15.65
N PRO A 72 12.54 -13.91 -15.26
CA PRO A 72 13.28 -13.30 -14.16
C PRO A 72 13.51 -11.80 -14.41
N LEU A 73 13.59 -11.04 -13.31
CA LEU A 73 13.98 -9.64 -13.42
C LEU A 73 15.44 -9.53 -13.87
N ALA A 74 15.72 -8.53 -14.71
CA ALA A 74 17.07 -8.20 -15.11
C ALA A 74 17.92 -7.80 -13.89
N ALA A 75 19.20 -8.17 -13.91
CA ALA A 75 20.13 -7.85 -12.83
C ALA A 75 20.36 -6.34 -12.69
N ASN A 76 20.34 -5.63 -13.82
CA ASN A 76 20.41 -4.19 -13.92
C ASN A 76 19.11 -3.69 -14.55
N VAL A 77 18.54 -2.64 -13.96
CA VAL A 77 17.28 -2.05 -14.42
C VAL A 77 17.45 -0.53 -14.50
N ASP A 78 16.95 0.07 -15.58
CA ASP A 78 17.12 1.49 -15.87
C ASP A 78 15.80 2.25 -15.75
N CYS A 79 15.89 3.52 -15.38
CA CYS A 79 14.74 4.40 -15.30
C CYS A 79 14.13 4.61 -16.68
N PRO A 80 12.82 4.38 -16.89
CA PRO A 80 12.21 4.53 -18.20
C PRO A 80 11.99 6.00 -18.60
N ARG A 81 12.24 6.95 -17.66
CA ARG A 81 12.13 8.40 -17.90
C ARG A 81 13.48 9.04 -18.25
N CYS A 82 14.56 8.65 -17.58
CA CYS A 82 15.87 9.28 -17.75
C CYS A 82 17.01 8.34 -18.12
N THR A 83 16.68 7.06 -18.39
CA THR A 83 17.60 6.00 -18.80
C THR A 83 18.81 5.77 -17.89
N GLY A 84 18.80 6.35 -16.69
CA GLY A 84 19.85 6.16 -15.69
C GLY A 84 19.60 4.91 -14.86
N PRO A 85 20.65 4.28 -14.31
CA PRO A 85 20.51 3.07 -13.51
C PRO A 85 19.65 3.32 -12.27
N LEU A 86 18.76 2.39 -11.97
CA LEU A 86 17.98 2.45 -10.73
C LEU A 86 18.79 1.85 -9.57
N THR A 87 18.78 2.55 -8.45
CA THR A 87 19.44 2.09 -7.24
C THR A 87 18.58 1.05 -6.55
N ARG A 88 19.09 -0.18 -6.47
CA ARG A 88 18.47 -1.26 -5.71
C ARG A 88 18.58 -0.99 -4.20
N GLY A 89 17.46 -1.10 -3.50
CA GLY A 89 17.36 -0.99 -2.05
C GLY A 89 16.38 -1.98 -1.44
N PHE A 90 16.27 -1.94 -0.12
CA PHE A 90 15.29 -2.71 0.65
C PHE A 90 14.45 -1.78 1.51
N ASP A 91 13.15 -2.04 1.54
CA ASP A 91 12.22 -1.42 2.48
C ASP A 91 11.77 -2.47 3.49
N VAL A 92 11.37 -2.03 4.68
CA VAL A 92 10.97 -2.89 5.80
C VAL A 92 9.52 -2.60 6.18
N VAL A 93 8.76 -3.66 6.40
CA VAL A 93 7.37 -3.68 6.85
C VAL A 93 7.20 -4.76 7.92
N ARG A 94 6.03 -4.83 8.55
CA ARG A 94 5.76 -5.83 9.60
C ARG A 94 5.93 -7.28 9.11
N SER A 95 5.58 -7.54 7.86
CA SER A 95 5.66 -8.87 7.21
C SER A 95 7.08 -9.24 6.76
N GLY A 96 8.05 -8.31 6.82
CA GLY A 96 9.43 -8.54 6.42
C GLY A 96 10.04 -7.38 5.63
N ARG A 97 11.05 -7.68 4.82
CA ARG A 97 11.66 -6.70 3.90
C ARG A 97 11.40 -7.07 2.44
N TYR A 98 11.31 -6.08 1.57
CA TYR A 98 11.12 -6.27 0.14
C TYR A 98 12.09 -5.41 -0.68
N ILE A 99 12.31 -5.80 -1.94
CA ILE A 99 13.22 -5.11 -2.85
C ILE A 99 12.47 -4.02 -3.60
N THR A 100 13.15 -2.89 -3.79
CA THR A 100 12.69 -1.77 -4.61
C THR A 100 13.87 -1.15 -5.34
N TYR A 101 13.62 -0.59 -6.52
CA TYR A 101 14.63 0.04 -7.36
C TYR A 101 14.22 1.49 -7.58
N ARG A 102 15.04 2.44 -7.12
CA ARG A 102 14.68 3.87 -7.11
C ARG A 102 15.50 4.67 -8.10
N CYS A 103 14.85 5.57 -8.83
CA CYS A 103 15.57 6.52 -9.65
C CYS A 103 16.19 7.60 -8.76
N ALA A 104 17.50 7.83 -8.86
CA ALA A 104 18.20 8.88 -8.11
C ALA A 104 17.70 10.31 -8.44
N ARG A 105 17.07 10.48 -9.62
CA ARG A 105 16.45 11.74 -10.05
C ARG A 105 15.00 11.90 -9.59
N GLY A 106 14.46 10.94 -8.84
CA GLY A 106 13.11 11.02 -8.29
C GLY A 106 11.98 10.79 -9.28
N HIS A 107 12.24 10.19 -10.45
CA HIS A 107 11.20 9.91 -11.47
C HIS A 107 10.24 8.78 -11.10
N GLY A 108 10.51 8.01 -10.04
CA GLY A 108 9.68 6.86 -9.66
C GLY A 108 10.50 5.69 -9.12
N ARG A 109 9.80 4.57 -8.89
CA ARG A 109 10.39 3.31 -8.45
C ARG A 109 9.88 2.14 -9.27
N PHE A 110 10.74 1.13 -9.43
CA PHE A 110 10.41 -0.17 -9.98
C PHE A 110 10.40 -1.22 -8.86
N SER A 111 9.45 -2.14 -8.90
CA SER A 111 9.37 -3.25 -7.95
C SER A 111 8.68 -4.47 -8.56
N ALA A 112 8.96 -5.67 -8.04
CA ALA A 112 8.22 -6.86 -8.42
C ALA A 112 6.80 -6.85 -7.83
N PHE A 113 5.88 -7.62 -8.42
CA PHE A 113 4.54 -7.85 -7.87
C PHE A 113 4.59 -8.39 -6.43
N SER A 114 5.55 -9.25 -6.12
CA SER A 114 5.75 -9.75 -4.75
C SER A 114 6.11 -8.65 -3.75
N SER A 115 6.81 -7.59 -4.18
CA SER A 115 7.11 -6.46 -3.30
C SER A 115 5.84 -5.75 -2.85
N PHE A 116 4.87 -5.57 -3.74
CA PHE A 116 3.55 -5.05 -3.38
C PHE A 116 2.81 -5.98 -2.41
N MET A 117 2.83 -7.29 -2.66
CA MET A 117 2.20 -8.28 -1.78
C MET A 117 2.80 -8.26 -0.37
N ILE A 118 4.12 -8.13 -0.26
CA ILE A 118 4.83 -7.98 1.03
C ILE A 118 4.45 -6.65 1.67
N GLU A 119 4.54 -5.55 0.93
CA GLU A 119 4.26 -4.19 1.41
C GLU A 119 2.87 -4.08 2.04
N LYS A 120 1.84 -4.62 1.37
CA LYS A 120 0.45 -4.54 1.81
C LYS A 120 0.03 -5.69 2.75
N GLY A 121 0.97 -6.57 3.12
CA GLY A 121 0.76 -7.61 4.12
C GLY A 121 -0.07 -8.82 3.65
N PHE A 122 -0.16 -9.06 2.34
CA PHE A 122 -0.88 -10.21 1.76
C PHE A 122 -0.10 -11.53 1.87
N VAL A 123 1.19 -11.46 2.22
CA VAL A 123 2.08 -12.61 2.34
C VAL A 123 2.74 -12.64 3.71
N ARG A 124 3.18 -13.83 4.10
CA ARG A 124 4.09 -14.02 5.22
C ARG A 124 5.34 -14.77 4.78
N GLN A 125 6.41 -14.63 5.55
CA GLN A 125 7.62 -15.41 5.36
C GLN A 125 7.42 -16.84 5.85
N LEU A 126 7.99 -17.78 5.11
CA LEU A 126 8.07 -19.18 5.50
C LEU A 126 9.10 -19.36 6.63
N THR A 127 8.76 -20.20 7.59
CA THR A 127 9.71 -20.66 8.62
C THR A 127 10.68 -21.68 8.03
N ARG A 128 11.82 -21.90 8.70
CA ARG A 128 12.78 -22.94 8.28
C ARG A 128 12.17 -24.33 8.23
N HIS A 129 11.26 -24.64 9.16
CA HIS A 129 10.58 -25.92 9.20
C HIS A 129 9.66 -26.10 7.99
N GLU A 130 8.85 -25.10 7.67
CA GLU A 130 8.00 -25.13 6.47
C GLU A 130 8.83 -25.25 5.18
N ILE A 131 9.96 -24.54 5.08
CA ILE A 131 10.87 -24.67 3.93
C ILE A 131 11.38 -26.12 3.81
N ALA A 132 11.82 -26.72 4.92
CA ALA A 132 12.31 -28.09 4.93
C ALA A 132 11.22 -29.11 4.57
N ASP A 133 9.96 -28.87 4.99
CA ASP A 133 8.84 -29.73 4.62
C ASP A 133 8.46 -29.62 3.15
N ILE A 134 8.44 -28.39 2.60
CA ILE A 134 8.21 -28.17 1.17
C ILE A 134 9.35 -28.79 0.34
N ALA A 135 10.60 -28.71 0.80
CA ALA A 135 11.76 -29.27 0.12
C ALA A 135 11.68 -30.79 -0.08
N LYS A 136 10.85 -31.50 0.71
CA LYS A 136 10.59 -32.94 0.53
C LYS A 136 9.77 -33.24 -0.74
N GLN A 137 8.96 -32.28 -1.20
CA GLN A 137 8.07 -32.43 -2.35
C GLN A 137 8.59 -31.65 -3.57
N VAL A 138 9.19 -30.49 -3.34
CA VAL A 138 9.65 -29.58 -4.39
C VAL A 138 11.08 -29.15 -4.10
N ALA A 139 12.01 -29.57 -4.94
CA ALA A 139 13.43 -29.23 -4.78
C ALA A 139 13.70 -27.77 -5.18
N VAL A 140 13.18 -27.31 -6.32
CA VAL A 140 13.47 -25.99 -6.88
C VAL A 140 12.18 -25.20 -7.08
N ILE A 141 12.18 -23.97 -6.58
CA ILE A 141 11.13 -22.97 -6.84
C ILE A 141 11.72 -21.75 -7.53
N HIS A 142 10.88 -20.90 -8.12
CA HIS A 142 11.30 -19.58 -8.60
C HIS A 142 11.04 -18.51 -7.54
N CYS A 143 12.04 -17.67 -7.27
CA CYS A 143 11.91 -16.59 -6.30
C CYS A 143 10.87 -15.56 -6.75
N SER A 144 9.83 -15.31 -5.95
CA SER A 144 8.78 -14.35 -6.30
C SER A 144 9.29 -12.90 -6.45
N SER A 145 10.49 -12.56 -5.97
CA SER A 145 11.05 -11.20 -6.05
C SER A 145 11.96 -10.94 -7.24
N CYS A 146 12.70 -11.93 -7.74
CA CYS A 146 13.60 -11.76 -8.89
C CYS A 146 13.41 -12.81 -9.99
N GLY A 147 12.57 -13.82 -9.78
CA GLY A 147 12.33 -14.94 -10.69
C GLY A 147 13.47 -15.95 -10.79
N ALA A 148 14.59 -15.74 -10.10
CA ALA A 148 15.70 -16.70 -10.14
C ALA A 148 15.35 -18.03 -9.44
N PRO A 149 15.88 -19.17 -9.90
CA PRO A 149 15.65 -20.45 -9.23
C PRO A 149 16.24 -20.46 -7.82
N VAL A 150 15.60 -21.19 -6.91
CA VAL A 150 16.00 -21.37 -5.51
C VAL A 150 15.88 -22.85 -5.17
N ASP A 151 16.97 -23.48 -4.73
CA ASP A 151 16.96 -24.87 -4.26
C ASP A 151 16.61 -24.89 -2.77
N LEU A 152 15.41 -25.36 -2.45
CA LEU A 152 14.87 -25.37 -1.07
C LEU A 152 15.59 -26.34 -0.14
N ARG A 153 16.39 -27.27 -0.69
CA ARG A 153 17.17 -28.22 0.12
C ARG A 153 18.41 -27.57 0.71
N THR A 154 18.93 -26.52 0.06
CA THR A 154 20.16 -25.82 0.46
C THR A 154 19.88 -24.40 0.95
N ASP A 155 18.84 -23.76 0.41
CA ASP A 155 18.58 -22.35 0.61
C ASP A 155 17.31 -22.07 1.41
N HIS A 156 17.41 -21.13 2.36
CA HIS A 156 16.25 -20.60 3.11
C HIS A 156 15.85 -19.18 2.70
N ALA A 157 16.55 -18.63 1.71
CA ALA A 157 16.32 -17.34 1.08
C ALA A 157 16.90 -17.40 -0.34
N CYS A 158 16.43 -16.56 -1.25
CA CYS A 158 16.97 -16.57 -2.61
C CYS A 158 18.47 -16.20 -2.62
N ALA A 159 19.33 -17.07 -3.14
CA ALA A 159 20.78 -16.81 -3.24
C ALA A 159 21.12 -15.59 -4.11
N HIS A 160 20.28 -15.26 -5.10
CA HIS A 160 20.52 -14.17 -6.04
C HIS A 160 20.15 -12.80 -5.47
N CYS A 161 18.94 -12.69 -4.91
CA CYS A 161 18.40 -11.41 -4.46
C CYS A 161 18.35 -11.27 -2.94
N ARG A 162 18.61 -12.34 -2.19
CA ARG A 162 18.53 -12.41 -0.73
C ARG A 162 17.13 -12.12 -0.18
N SER A 163 16.07 -12.17 -1.00
CA SER A 163 14.69 -12.10 -0.51
C SER A 163 14.37 -13.35 0.30
N ALA A 164 13.62 -13.16 1.39
CA ALA A 164 13.02 -14.27 2.11
C ALA A 164 12.00 -14.99 1.23
N LEU A 165 11.79 -16.28 1.50
CA LEU A 165 10.76 -17.07 0.83
C LEU A 165 9.41 -16.75 1.49
N SER A 166 8.48 -16.24 0.69
CA SER A 166 7.16 -15.81 1.16
C SER A 166 6.07 -16.61 0.48
N LEU A 167 4.99 -16.90 1.20
CA LEU A 167 3.77 -17.49 0.64
C LEU A 167 2.59 -16.53 0.78
N LEU A 168 1.64 -16.65 -0.15
CA LEU A 168 0.30 -16.10 0.04
C LEU A 168 -0.39 -16.89 1.15
N ASP A 169 -0.75 -16.19 2.22
CA ASP A 169 -1.40 -16.78 3.39
C ASP A 169 -2.87 -16.34 3.40
N PRO A 170 -3.84 -17.27 3.33
CA PRO A 170 -5.26 -16.93 3.30
C PRO A 170 -5.69 -16.04 4.47
N THR A 171 -5.17 -16.30 5.67
CA THR A 171 -5.49 -15.53 6.87
C THR A 171 -4.82 -14.14 6.84
N ALA A 172 -3.65 -14.01 6.21
CA ALA A 172 -3.01 -12.71 5.97
C ALA A 172 -3.79 -11.89 4.93
N VAL A 173 -4.23 -12.54 3.86
CA VAL A 173 -5.08 -11.91 2.83
C VAL A 173 -6.39 -11.42 3.43
N GLU A 174 -7.07 -12.28 4.20
CA GLU A 174 -8.32 -11.91 4.87
C GLU A 174 -8.10 -10.72 5.83
N ARG A 175 -7.08 -10.78 6.69
CA ARG A 175 -6.73 -9.69 7.61
C ARG A 175 -6.41 -8.39 6.88
N ALA A 176 -5.65 -8.46 5.79
CA ALA A 176 -5.30 -7.30 4.98
C ALA A 176 -6.56 -6.68 4.34
N LEU A 177 -7.40 -7.50 3.68
CA LEU A 177 -8.64 -7.03 3.06
C LEU A 177 -9.62 -6.46 4.09
N GLN A 178 -9.76 -7.08 5.27
CA GLN A 178 -10.56 -6.53 6.37
C GLN A 178 -10.01 -5.19 6.87
N GLY A 179 -8.69 -5.06 7.01
CA GLY A 179 -8.04 -3.80 7.39
C GLY A 179 -8.31 -2.69 6.38
N TYR A 180 -8.19 -3.00 5.09
CA TYR A 180 -8.50 -2.07 4.00
C TYR A 180 -9.99 -1.72 3.93
N ALA A 181 -10.89 -2.69 4.15
CA ALA A 181 -12.32 -2.44 4.21
C ALA A 181 -12.71 -1.50 5.37
N LYS A 182 -12.09 -1.67 6.55
CA LYS A 182 -12.29 -0.76 7.69
C LYS A 182 -11.75 0.64 7.40
N ALA A 183 -10.58 0.75 6.76
CA ALA A 183 -10.01 2.03 6.36
C ALA A 183 -10.79 2.74 5.23
N ALA A 184 -11.58 2.00 4.45
CA ALA A 184 -12.46 2.54 3.42
C ALA A 184 -13.79 3.06 3.96
N GLN A 185 -14.18 2.68 5.18
CA GLN A 185 -15.37 3.24 5.82
C GLN A 185 -15.05 4.68 6.23
N PRO A 186 -15.90 5.66 5.87
CA PRO A 186 -15.69 7.03 6.30
C PRO A 186 -15.76 7.07 7.84
N ALA A 187 -14.61 7.25 8.48
CA ALA A 187 -14.46 7.33 9.94
C ALA A 187 -15.24 8.49 10.59
N GLY A 188 -15.92 9.34 9.81
CA GLY A 188 -16.59 10.55 10.30
C GLY A 188 -18.12 10.58 10.14
N GLN A 189 -18.72 9.99 9.10
CA GLN A 189 -20.11 10.33 8.78
C GLN A 189 -21.15 9.64 9.66
N ALA A 190 -20.98 8.35 9.99
CA ALA A 190 -21.95 7.68 10.86
C ALA A 190 -21.90 8.21 12.31
N GLN A 191 -20.71 8.53 12.82
CA GLN A 191 -20.54 9.04 14.19
C GLN A 191 -20.97 10.52 14.30
N GLN A 192 -20.63 11.37 13.33
CA GLN A 192 -21.05 12.78 13.32
C GLN A 192 -22.56 12.94 13.16
N THR A 193 -23.23 12.08 12.38
CA THR A 193 -24.69 12.21 12.21
C THR A 193 -25.45 11.86 13.49
N HIS A 194 -24.97 10.86 14.25
CA HIS A 194 -25.54 10.52 15.56
C HIS A 194 -25.23 11.59 16.62
N ASP A 195 -24.01 12.12 16.63
CA ASP A 195 -23.59 13.16 17.59
C ASP A 195 -24.32 14.49 17.34
N VAL A 196 -24.54 14.86 16.07
CA VAL A 196 -25.34 16.02 15.68
C VAL A 196 -26.82 15.83 16.05
N ALA A 197 -27.39 14.64 15.80
CA ALA A 197 -28.76 14.34 16.19
C ALA A 197 -28.95 14.39 17.73
N ASP A 198 -28.01 13.84 18.49
CA ASP A 198 -28.02 13.89 19.95
C ASP A 198 -27.83 15.31 20.50
N ALA A 199 -26.96 16.11 19.88
CA ALA A 199 -26.77 17.52 20.23
C ALA A 199 -28.04 18.35 19.96
N LEU A 200 -28.71 18.13 18.82
CA LEU A 200 -30.00 18.76 18.48
C LEU A 200 -31.09 18.37 19.49
N MET A 201 -31.17 17.09 19.87
CA MET A 201 -32.12 16.58 20.86
C MET A 201 -31.86 17.12 22.27
N ARG A 202 -30.61 17.46 22.61
CA ARG A 202 -30.26 18.13 23.89
C ARG A 202 -30.64 19.61 23.87
N LEU A 203 -30.30 20.32 22.79
CA LEU A 203 -30.65 21.73 22.62
C LEU A 203 -32.17 21.97 22.65
N GLU A 204 -32.95 21.09 22.03
CA GLU A 204 -34.41 21.19 22.04
C GLU A 204 -34.99 20.95 23.44
N ARG A 205 -34.43 19.98 24.19
CA ARG A 205 -34.80 19.74 25.60
C ARG A 205 -34.46 20.92 26.51
N ASP A 206 -33.32 21.58 26.28
CA ASP A 206 -32.91 22.74 27.06
C ASP A 206 -33.74 23.99 26.72
N ARG A 207 -34.11 24.17 25.44
CA ARG A 207 -35.07 25.19 24.98
C ARG A 207 -36.44 25.05 25.64
N GLN A 208 -36.92 23.81 25.80
CA GLN A 208 -38.19 23.54 26.47
C GLN A 208 -38.12 23.76 27.99
N ARG A 209 -36.91 23.82 28.58
CA ARG A 209 -36.69 24.01 30.02
C ARG A 209 -36.45 25.46 30.43
N THR A 210 -36.14 26.38 29.50
CA THR A 210 -35.86 27.79 29.83
C THR A 210 -37.03 28.70 29.43
N PRO A 211 -37.73 29.35 30.38
CA PRO A 211 -38.58 30.49 30.06
C PRO A 211 -37.69 31.67 29.70
N THR A 212 -38.05 32.36 28.62
CA THR A 212 -37.36 33.51 28.02
C THR A 212 -36.88 34.56 29.02
N LEU A 213 -35.57 34.84 29.02
CA LEU A 213 -34.99 36.13 29.44
C LEU A 213 -33.85 36.51 28.49
N ALA A 214 -33.86 37.79 28.14
CA ALA A 214 -33.12 38.37 27.04
C ALA A 214 -31.69 38.81 27.41
N GLN A 215 -30.92 39.07 26.35
CA GLN A 215 -29.85 40.08 26.22
C GLN A 215 -28.41 39.78 26.68
N ALA A 216 -27.54 40.01 25.68
CA ALA A 216 -26.24 40.70 25.73
C ALA A 216 -25.02 39.95 26.30
N ALA A 217 -24.08 39.61 25.41
CA ALA A 217 -22.78 40.31 25.28
C ALA A 217 -21.90 39.66 24.20
N ARG A 218 -21.29 40.50 23.35
CA ARG A 218 -20.18 40.15 22.44
C ARG A 218 -18.90 39.95 23.25
N PRO A 219 -17.92 39.17 22.73
CA PRO A 219 -16.52 39.56 22.90
C PRO A 219 -15.77 39.62 21.56
N GLU A 220 -14.88 40.59 21.45
CA GLU A 220 -13.89 40.71 20.38
C GLU A 220 -12.57 39.97 20.74
N ARG A 221 -12.10 39.24 19.73
CA ARG A 221 -10.74 38.90 19.26
C ARG A 221 -9.51 38.70 20.17
N SER A 222 -8.92 37.53 19.85
CA SER A 222 -7.51 37.15 19.64
C SER A 222 -6.60 36.91 20.84
N THR A 223 -6.43 35.63 21.14
CA THR A 223 -5.18 35.06 21.66
C THR A 223 -4.62 34.12 20.60
N ASP A 224 -3.32 34.21 20.37
CA ASP A 224 -2.53 33.32 19.52
C ASP A 224 -2.61 31.90 20.11
N VAL A 225 -3.21 30.98 19.37
CA VAL A 225 -3.48 29.61 19.81
C VAL A 225 -2.42 28.71 19.20
N ASP A 226 -1.50 28.26 20.03
CA ASP A 226 -0.55 27.22 19.66
C ASP A 226 -1.28 25.88 19.50
N LEU A 227 -1.47 25.48 18.24
CA LEU A 227 -2.15 24.24 17.85
C LEU A 227 -1.43 22.99 18.36
N TRP A 228 -0.13 23.07 18.70
CA TRP A 228 0.61 21.95 19.25
C TRP A 228 0.19 21.59 20.68
N THR A 229 -0.10 22.60 21.51
CA THR A 229 -0.55 22.37 22.89
C THR A 229 -1.98 21.85 22.94
N ILE A 230 -2.84 22.25 22.00
CA ILE A 230 -4.19 21.65 21.84
C ILE A 230 -4.10 20.18 21.40
N GLY A 231 -3.21 19.87 20.45
CA GLY A 231 -3.00 18.51 19.98
C GLY A 231 -2.56 17.55 21.09
N LEU A 232 -1.65 17.98 21.96
CA LEU A 232 -1.18 17.19 23.10
C LEU A 232 -2.25 16.99 24.18
N ALA A 233 -3.07 18.02 24.45
CA ALA A 233 -4.16 17.92 25.42
C ALA A 233 -5.26 16.94 24.96
N LEU A 234 -5.58 16.92 23.67
CA LEU A 234 -6.54 15.97 23.10
C LEU A 234 -6.04 14.52 23.15
N VAL A 235 -4.74 14.30 22.94
CA VAL A 235 -4.13 12.96 23.03
C VAL A 235 -4.10 12.46 24.48
N ALA A 236 -3.81 13.32 25.45
CA ALA A 236 -3.82 12.95 26.86
C ALA A 236 -5.24 12.57 27.37
N ALA A 237 -6.27 13.25 26.88
CA ALA A 237 -7.67 12.95 27.23
C ALA A 237 -8.19 11.63 26.65
N VAL A 238 -7.59 11.12 25.58
CA VAL A 238 -7.94 9.81 24.98
C VAL A 238 -7.21 8.64 25.68
N LEU A 239 -6.16 8.94 26.43
CA LEU A 239 -5.34 7.95 27.13
C LEU A 239 -5.66 7.83 28.63
N SER A 240 -6.72 8.52 29.12
CA SER A 240 -7.19 8.47 30.51
C SER A 240 -8.53 7.76 30.63
#